data_AF-A0A7C1DLB1-F1
#
_entry.id   AF-A0A7C1DLB1-F1
#
_cell.length_a   1.000
_cell.length_b   1.000
_cell.length_c   1.000
_cell.angle_alpha   90.00
_cell.angle_beta   90.00
_cell.angle_gamma   90.00
#
_symmetry.space_group_name_H-M   'P 1'
#
loop_
_entity.id
_entity.type
_entity.pdbx_description
1 polymer ?
#
loop_
_entity_poly.entity_id
_entity_poly.type
_entity_poly.pdbx_seq_one_letter_code
_entity_poly.pdbx_strand_id
1 'polypeptide(L)'
;MRRRHARILLPAVLILAAAWALYSWSPFEPFRQETGCIQNPSLAGHRMQIKGLKFSDQLQGRKTLNIQADEFTVEKMKVAHFRLSLFNVAKLKNTVIDIFGEPTNLTENPAADIPGPLHPPGVSFQGVFDRDALTSLGVQRISYIKAAPVKVNLFSRDMLLTSISGSSALFNLNNGGIGFNGDVRMVSGSREIQAESVIFFPGENAFEIRGPYRLNSRPDMTSNGKGLKCDLFLQALQPGPGHHVDSLEQKDDNVRWMRQTTFLQEESNLPPKP
;
A
#
# COMPACT_ATOMS: atom_id res chain seq x y z
N MET A 1 19.75 44.48 24.52
CA MET A 1 18.43 44.10 23.95
C MET A 1 18.32 42.67 23.40
N ARG A 2 19.30 41.75 23.55
CA ARG A 2 19.23 40.39 22.95
C ARG A 2 18.60 39.27 23.80
N ARG A 3 18.20 39.53 25.06
CA ARG A 3 17.70 38.48 25.98
C ARG A 3 16.18 38.20 25.95
N ARG A 4 15.39 38.95 25.16
CA ARG A 4 13.92 38.79 25.14
C ARG A 4 13.39 37.82 24.08
N HIS A 5 14.16 37.51 23.03
CA HIS A 5 13.72 36.58 21.98
C HIS A 5 13.88 35.09 22.35
N ALA A 6 14.74 34.75 23.30
CA ALA A 6 14.97 33.37 23.71
C ALA A 6 13.80 32.73 24.50
N ARG A 7 12.88 33.54 25.06
CA ARG A 7 11.77 33.03 25.90
C ARG A 7 10.55 32.53 25.11
N ILE A 8 10.47 32.83 23.81
CA ILE A 8 9.31 32.44 22.99
C ILE A 8 9.59 31.15 22.19
N LEU A 9 10.85 30.86 21.87
CA LEU A 9 11.20 29.69 21.06
C LEU A 9 11.08 28.35 21.83
N LEU A 10 11.37 28.34 23.13
CA LEU A 10 11.33 27.12 23.94
C LEU A 10 9.94 26.45 24.01
N PRO A 11 8.82 27.17 24.30
CA PRO A 11 7.50 26.53 24.34
C PRO A 11 7.05 26.04 22.96
N ALA A 12 7.39 26.72 21.87
CA ALA A 12 7.05 26.28 20.52
C ALA A 12 7.71 24.95 20.16
N VAL A 13 8.99 24.76 20.52
CA VAL A 13 9.72 23.50 20.31
C VAL A 13 9.14 22.38 21.18
N LEU A 14 8.78 22.67 22.44
CA LEU A 14 8.17 21.68 23.32
C LEU A 14 6.77 21.24 22.86
N ILE A 15 5.96 22.15 22.33
CA ILE A 15 4.65 21.80 21.74
C ILE A 15 4.83 20.93 20.49
N LEU A 16 5.79 21.27 19.62
CA LEU A 16 6.12 20.45 18.44
C LEU A 16 6.65 19.07 18.84
N ALA A 17 7.52 18.98 19.85
CA ALA A 17 8.05 17.72 20.34
C ALA A 17 6.98 16.87 21.05
N ALA A 18 6.10 17.46 21.85
CA ALA A 18 5.00 16.75 22.50
C ALA A 18 3.95 16.28 21.48
N ALA A 19 3.63 17.11 20.47
CA ALA A 19 2.79 16.71 19.36
C ALA A 19 3.44 15.55 18.57
N TRP A 20 4.76 15.58 18.36
CA TRP A 20 5.50 14.52 17.69
C TRP A 20 5.58 13.22 18.52
N ALA A 21 5.71 13.33 19.85
CA ALA A 21 5.75 12.19 20.76
C ALA A 21 4.37 11.53 20.89
N LEU A 22 3.30 12.31 21.07
CA LEU A 22 1.92 11.79 21.08
C LEU A 22 1.55 11.14 19.74
N TYR A 23 2.05 11.69 18.63
CA TYR A 23 1.83 11.13 17.30
C TYR A 23 2.63 9.85 17.01
N SER A 24 3.62 9.49 17.82
CA SER A 24 4.48 8.31 17.60
C SER A 24 4.26 7.15 18.57
N TRP A 25 3.39 7.30 19.57
CA TRP A 25 3.15 6.31 20.64
C TRP A 25 1.74 5.73 20.70
N SER A 26 0.93 5.80 19.63
CA SER A 26 -0.35 5.11 19.60
C SER A 26 -0.17 3.59 19.35
N PRO A 27 -0.59 2.72 20.30
CA PRO A 27 -0.49 1.28 20.14
C PRO A 27 -1.47 0.80 19.06
N PHE A 28 -0.97 -0.14 18.25
CA PHE A 28 -1.66 -0.87 17.20
C PHE A 28 -2.83 -1.69 17.77
N GLU A 29 -4.07 -1.42 17.33
CA GLU A 29 -5.22 -2.32 17.54
C GLU A 29 -5.67 -2.95 16.21
N PRO A 30 -5.95 -4.27 16.19
CA PRO A 30 -6.44 -4.95 14.99
C PRO A 30 -7.83 -4.43 14.58
N PHE A 31 -8.01 -4.29 13.27
CA PHE A 31 -9.22 -3.80 12.61
C PHE A 31 -10.46 -4.60 13.03
N ARG A 32 -11.41 -3.96 13.73
CA ARG A 32 -12.69 -4.57 14.11
C ARG A 32 -13.67 -4.47 12.94
N GLN A 33 -14.01 -5.60 12.33
CA GLN A 33 -15.06 -5.67 11.30
C GLN A 33 -16.40 -5.21 11.91
N GLU A 34 -16.90 -4.03 11.51
CA GLU A 34 -18.28 -3.63 11.80
C GLU A 34 -19.23 -4.47 10.93
N THR A 35 -19.82 -5.49 11.54
CA THR A 35 -20.94 -6.27 11.00
C THR A 35 -22.24 -5.46 11.16
N GLY A 36 -22.41 -4.43 10.35
CA GLY A 36 -23.60 -3.57 10.35
C GLY A 36 -24.55 -3.90 9.20
N CYS A 37 -25.79 -4.26 9.53
CA CYS A 37 -26.88 -4.55 8.59
C CYS A 37 -27.25 -3.36 7.70
N ILE A 38 -27.74 -3.70 6.51
CA ILE A 38 -28.22 -2.81 5.44
C ILE A 38 -29.25 -1.81 5.98
N GLN A 39 -28.92 -0.50 5.95
CA GLN A 39 -29.90 0.58 6.09
C GLN A 39 -30.09 1.30 4.76
N ASN A 40 -31.34 1.61 4.46
CA ASN A 40 -31.82 2.29 3.25
C ASN A 40 -31.24 3.72 3.09
N PRO A 41 -31.16 4.23 1.85
CA PRO A 41 -30.55 5.52 1.54
C PRO A 41 -31.47 6.66 1.95
N SER A 42 -31.19 7.31 3.08
CA SER A 42 -31.75 8.63 3.39
C SER A 42 -30.85 9.72 2.81
N LEU A 43 -31.50 10.67 2.14
CA LEU A 43 -30.94 11.88 1.53
C LEU A 43 -30.11 12.69 2.55
N ALA A 44 -28.78 12.63 2.49
CA ALA A 44 -27.86 13.75 2.79
C ALA A 44 -26.39 13.29 2.67
N GLY A 45 -25.80 13.53 1.48
CA GLY A 45 -24.39 13.26 1.18
C GLY A 45 -24.25 12.15 0.16
N HIS A 46 -23.95 12.52 -1.09
CA HIS A 46 -23.83 11.58 -2.22
C HIS A 46 -22.63 10.64 -2.00
N ARG A 47 -22.87 9.51 -1.32
CA ARG A 47 -21.95 8.38 -1.26
C ARG A 47 -22.18 7.57 -2.51
N MET A 48 -21.21 7.57 -3.42
CA MET A 48 -21.24 6.67 -4.57
C MET A 48 -21.01 5.25 -4.06
N GLN A 49 -21.93 4.35 -4.38
CA GLN A 49 -21.85 2.92 -4.05
C GLN A 49 -22.21 2.12 -5.29
N ILE A 50 -21.34 1.18 -5.66
CA ILE A 50 -21.56 0.22 -6.74
C ILE A 50 -21.46 -1.18 -6.14
N LYS A 51 -22.46 -2.02 -6.37
CA LYS A 51 -22.43 -3.45 -5.99
C LYS A 51 -21.98 -4.27 -7.20
N GLY A 52 -21.13 -5.27 -6.98
CA GLY A 52 -20.59 -6.15 -8.02
C GLY A 52 -19.73 -5.39 -9.03
N LEU A 53 -18.75 -4.61 -8.55
CA LEU A 53 -17.83 -3.88 -9.41
C LEU A 53 -17.02 -4.87 -10.26
N LYS A 54 -17.03 -4.66 -11.58
CA LYS A 54 -16.10 -5.26 -12.54
C LYS A 54 -15.52 -4.14 -13.37
N PHE A 55 -14.23 -3.92 -13.25
CA PHE A 55 -13.51 -2.86 -13.91
C PHE A 55 -12.28 -3.44 -14.61
N SER A 56 -12.06 -3.05 -15.86
CA SER A 56 -10.86 -3.42 -16.61
C SER A 56 -10.33 -2.18 -17.30
N ASP A 57 -9.04 -1.92 -17.12
CA ASP A 57 -8.31 -0.88 -17.81
C ASP A 57 -7.41 -1.47 -18.88
N GLN A 58 -7.19 -0.69 -19.94
CA GLN A 58 -6.32 -1.05 -21.04
C GLN A 58 -5.52 0.16 -21.50
N LEU A 59 -4.21 -0.02 -21.62
CA LEU A 59 -3.31 0.97 -22.23
C LEU A 59 -2.82 0.44 -23.57
N GLN A 60 -3.05 1.20 -24.65
CA GLN A 60 -2.65 0.83 -26.00
C GLN A 60 -3.15 -0.57 -26.44
N GLY A 61 -4.38 -0.93 -26.04
CA GLY A 61 -5.00 -2.22 -26.36
C GLY A 61 -4.49 -3.41 -25.55
N ARG A 62 -3.63 -3.18 -24.55
CA ARG A 62 -3.15 -4.22 -23.62
C ARG A 62 -3.81 -4.04 -22.26
N LYS A 63 -4.19 -5.15 -21.62
CA LYS A 63 -4.72 -5.14 -20.25
C LYS A 63 -3.62 -4.68 -19.30
N THR A 64 -3.93 -3.71 -18.45
CA THR A 64 -3.04 -3.16 -17.41
C THR A 64 -3.55 -3.47 -16.01
N LEU A 65 -4.87 -3.41 -15.83
CA LEU A 65 -5.52 -3.57 -14.53
C LEU A 65 -6.90 -4.21 -14.70
N ASN A 66 -7.23 -5.14 -13.82
CA ASN A 66 -8.57 -5.71 -13.67
C ASN A 66 -8.94 -5.72 -12.19
N ILE A 67 -10.10 -5.16 -11.84
CA ILE A 67 -10.60 -5.10 -10.47
C ILE A 67 -11.98 -5.75 -10.43
N GLN A 68 -12.14 -6.72 -9.54
CA GLN A 68 -13.41 -7.34 -9.22
C GLN A 68 -13.67 -7.18 -7.72
N ALA A 69 -14.84 -6.67 -7.35
CA ALA A 69 -15.22 -6.50 -5.96
C ALA A 69 -16.73 -6.65 -5.77
N ASP A 70 -17.14 -7.12 -4.60
CA ASP A 70 -18.56 -7.21 -4.24
C ASP A 70 -19.18 -5.82 -4.04
N GLU A 71 -18.38 -4.88 -3.54
CA GLU A 71 -18.83 -3.53 -3.23
C GLU A 71 -17.69 -2.54 -3.44
N PHE A 72 -18.01 -1.43 -4.10
CA PHE A 72 -17.17 -0.26 -4.25
C PHE A 72 -17.88 0.95 -3.66
N THR A 73 -17.23 1.65 -2.75
CA THR A 73 -17.74 2.92 -2.20
C THR A 73 -16.69 4.01 -2.25
N VAL A 74 -17.14 5.24 -2.47
CA VAL A 74 -16.29 6.42 -2.39
C VAL A 74 -16.73 7.26 -1.20
N GLU A 75 -15.77 7.58 -0.34
CA GLU A 75 -15.99 8.42 0.83
C GLU A 75 -15.03 9.60 0.83
N LYS A 76 -15.50 10.74 1.34
CA LYS A 76 -14.61 11.89 1.59
C LYS A 76 -13.67 11.54 2.73
N MET A 77 -12.37 11.81 2.55
CA MET A 77 -11.41 11.69 3.64
C MET A 77 -11.76 12.69 4.73
N LYS A 78 -11.85 12.21 5.97
CA LYS A 78 -11.96 13.03 7.16
C LYS A 78 -10.57 13.14 7.78
N VAL A 79 -10.18 14.36 8.13
CA VAL A 79 -8.90 14.64 8.77
C VAL A 79 -9.20 15.32 10.10
N ALA A 80 -9.34 14.51 11.16
CA ALA A 80 -9.74 14.94 12.48
C ALA A 80 -11.10 15.68 12.42
N HIS A 81 -11.20 16.86 13.03
CA HIS A 81 -12.42 17.66 13.00
C HIS A 81 -12.64 18.39 11.65
N PHE A 82 -11.68 18.36 10.73
CA PHE A 82 -11.77 19.04 9.45
C PHE A 82 -12.13 18.07 8.32
N ARG A 83 -13.29 18.31 7.72
CA ARG A 83 -13.66 17.68 6.44
C ARG A 83 -12.96 18.43 5.32
N LEU A 84 -11.71 18.07 5.05
CA LEU A 84 -11.04 18.56 3.86
C LEU A 84 -11.66 17.85 2.65
N SER A 85 -12.62 18.51 1.98
CA SER A 85 -13.33 18.00 0.79
C SER A 85 -12.43 17.74 -0.44
N LEU A 86 -11.11 17.79 -0.27
CA LEU A 86 -10.14 17.74 -1.36
C LEU A 86 -9.75 16.31 -1.74
N PHE A 87 -9.93 15.34 -0.84
CA PHE A 87 -9.46 13.96 -1.06
C PHE A 87 -10.58 12.95 -0.84
N ASN A 88 -10.65 11.98 -1.76
CA ASN A 88 -11.55 10.85 -1.67
C ASN A 88 -10.76 9.57 -1.36
N VAL A 89 -11.38 8.67 -0.59
CA VAL A 89 -10.92 7.31 -0.34
C VAL A 89 -11.90 6.36 -1.01
N ALA A 90 -11.39 5.54 -1.91
CA ALA A 90 -12.14 4.42 -2.46
C ALA A 90 -12.04 3.22 -1.51
N LYS A 91 -13.15 2.53 -1.27
CA LYS A 91 -13.19 1.29 -0.50
C LYS A 91 -13.73 0.17 -1.39
N LEU A 92 -13.04 -0.96 -1.39
CA LEU A 92 -13.40 -2.17 -2.10
C LEU A 92 -13.60 -3.30 -1.09
N LYS A 93 -14.65 -4.11 -1.26
CA LYS A 93 -14.95 -5.27 -0.41
C LYS A 93 -14.75 -6.57 -1.18
N ASN A 94 -14.17 -7.59 -0.53
CA ASN A 94 -13.94 -8.93 -1.11
C ASN A 94 -13.31 -8.85 -2.51
N THR A 95 -12.13 -8.26 -2.57
CA THR A 95 -11.58 -7.76 -3.85
C THR A 95 -10.54 -8.69 -4.43
N VAL A 96 -10.62 -8.91 -5.74
CA VAL A 96 -9.55 -9.51 -6.55
C VAL A 96 -9.05 -8.45 -7.53
N ILE A 97 -7.75 -8.20 -7.52
CA ILE A 97 -7.08 -7.24 -8.40
C ILE A 97 -6.03 -7.98 -9.20
N ASP A 98 -6.14 -7.96 -10.52
CA ASP A 98 -5.12 -8.46 -11.42
C ASP A 98 -4.36 -7.27 -12.01
N ILE A 99 -3.05 -7.26 -11.81
CA ILE A 99 -2.14 -6.23 -12.28
C ILE A 99 -1.27 -6.85 -13.37
N PHE A 100 -1.24 -6.23 -14.55
CA PHE A 100 -0.49 -6.72 -15.70
C PHE A 100 0.72 -5.81 -15.94
N GLY A 101 1.91 -6.37 -15.81
CA GLY A 101 3.15 -5.64 -16.00
C GLY A 101 3.51 -5.54 -17.48
N GLU A 102 4.08 -4.40 -17.86
CA GLU A 102 4.53 -4.16 -19.21
C GLU A 102 5.91 -4.77 -19.44
N PRO A 103 6.14 -5.44 -20.59
CA PRO A 103 7.46 -5.90 -20.91
C PRO A 103 8.39 -4.72 -21.16
N THR A 104 9.42 -4.57 -20.34
CA THR A 104 10.53 -3.66 -20.61
C THR A 104 11.33 -4.23 -21.78
N ASN A 105 10.99 -3.82 -23.00
CA ASN A 105 11.86 -4.05 -24.15
C ASN A 105 13.16 -3.31 -23.85
N LEU A 106 14.24 -4.04 -23.57
CA LEU A 106 15.60 -3.52 -23.34
C LEU A 106 16.22 -2.91 -24.61
N THR A 107 15.39 -2.38 -25.51
CA THR A 107 15.79 -1.90 -26.82
C THR A 107 15.81 -0.38 -26.78
N GLU A 108 16.99 0.18 -27.09
CA GLU A 108 17.25 1.61 -27.42
C GLU A 108 17.89 2.53 -26.37
N ASN A 109 18.60 2.01 -25.36
CA ASN A 109 19.70 2.81 -24.82
C ASN A 109 20.87 1.98 -24.27
N PRO A 110 21.87 1.63 -25.09
CA PRO A 110 23.09 0.95 -24.63
C PRO A 110 23.98 1.82 -23.71
N ALA A 111 23.59 3.07 -23.42
CA ALA A 111 24.37 4.00 -22.61
C ALA A 111 23.94 4.10 -21.13
N ALA A 112 22.87 3.42 -20.73
CA ALA A 112 22.42 3.34 -19.34
C ALA A 112 22.70 1.95 -18.72
N ASP A 113 23.87 1.40 -19.02
CA ASP A 113 24.43 0.25 -18.31
C ASP A 113 24.88 0.69 -16.92
N ILE A 114 23.92 0.80 -16.01
CA ILE A 114 24.20 0.46 -14.62
C ILE A 114 23.59 -0.92 -14.41
N PRO A 115 24.39 -2.00 -14.54
CA PRO A 115 23.92 -3.36 -14.31
C PRO A 115 23.62 -3.53 -12.82
N GLY A 116 22.39 -3.24 -12.43
CA GLY A 116 21.83 -3.62 -11.14
C GLY A 116 21.58 -5.13 -11.15
N PRO A 117 22.18 -5.94 -10.25
CA PRO A 117 22.17 -7.41 -10.34
C PRO A 117 20.83 -8.10 -10.05
N LEU A 118 19.71 -7.37 -9.96
CA LEU A 118 18.55 -7.82 -9.17
C LEU A 118 17.19 -7.66 -9.84
N HIS A 119 17.13 -7.09 -11.05
CA HIS A 119 15.86 -7.05 -11.79
C HIS A 119 15.75 -8.28 -12.69
N PRO A 120 14.78 -9.19 -12.47
CA PRO A 120 14.46 -10.16 -13.49
C PRO A 120 14.12 -9.40 -14.78
N PRO A 121 14.80 -9.67 -15.90
CA PRO A 121 14.62 -8.89 -17.11
C PRO A 121 13.17 -8.97 -17.58
N GLY A 122 12.58 -7.81 -17.84
CA GLY A 122 11.50 -7.69 -18.81
C GLY A 122 10.08 -7.56 -18.27
N VAL A 123 9.85 -7.10 -17.03
CA VAL A 123 8.53 -6.65 -16.58
C VAL A 123 8.65 -5.39 -15.72
N SER A 124 7.80 -4.40 -15.97
CA SER A 124 7.62 -3.22 -15.12
C SER A 124 6.17 -3.11 -14.69
N PHE A 125 5.95 -2.81 -13.41
CA PHE A 125 4.62 -2.47 -12.87
C PHE A 125 4.49 -0.97 -12.57
N GLN A 126 5.44 -0.17 -13.04
CA GLN A 126 5.38 1.29 -12.92
C GLN A 126 4.17 1.83 -13.69
N GLY A 127 3.44 2.77 -13.08
CA GLY A 127 2.29 3.44 -13.71
C GLY A 127 0.96 2.68 -13.68
N VAL A 128 0.92 1.42 -13.24
CA VAL A 128 -0.34 0.63 -13.14
C VAL A 128 -1.40 1.35 -12.28
N PHE A 129 -0.95 2.07 -11.25
CA PHE A 129 -1.81 2.84 -10.35
C PHE A 129 -1.73 4.35 -10.58
N ASP A 130 -1.45 4.77 -11.81
CA ASP A 130 -1.54 6.17 -12.15
C ASP A 130 -2.97 6.68 -11.90
N ARG A 131 -3.07 7.90 -11.41
CA ARG A 131 -4.34 8.52 -11.04
C ARG A 131 -5.36 8.50 -12.17
N ASP A 132 -4.88 8.51 -13.40
CA ASP A 132 -5.69 8.53 -14.61
C ASP A 132 -6.36 7.18 -14.89
N ALA A 133 -5.80 6.05 -14.44
CA ALA A 133 -6.37 4.72 -14.65
C ALA A 133 -7.78 4.56 -14.03
N LEU A 134 -8.05 5.29 -12.93
CA LEU A 134 -9.33 5.23 -12.22
C LEU A 134 -10.30 6.36 -12.60
N THR A 135 -9.88 7.31 -13.45
CA THR A 135 -10.75 8.42 -13.87
C THR A 135 -11.98 7.94 -14.65
N SER A 136 -11.85 6.80 -15.33
CA SER A 136 -12.93 6.09 -16.02
C SER A 136 -14.06 5.63 -15.11
N LEU A 137 -13.82 5.49 -13.80
CA LEU A 137 -14.86 5.20 -12.80
C LEU A 137 -15.70 6.44 -12.44
N GLY A 138 -15.41 7.60 -13.04
CA GLY A 138 -16.10 8.87 -12.77
C GLY A 138 -15.73 9.48 -11.42
N VAL A 139 -14.69 8.97 -10.76
CA VAL A 139 -14.28 9.42 -9.43
C VAL A 139 -13.03 10.26 -9.54
N GLN A 140 -13.18 11.56 -9.28
CA GLN A 140 -12.04 12.47 -9.26
C GLN A 140 -11.31 12.41 -7.91
N ARG A 141 -9.99 12.62 -7.94
CA ARG A 141 -9.16 12.87 -6.75
C ARG A 141 -9.19 11.75 -5.70
N ILE A 142 -9.17 10.49 -6.15
CA ILE A 142 -8.87 9.37 -5.25
C ILE A 142 -7.39 9.48 -4.86
N SER A 143 -7.10 9.55 -3.57
CA SER A 143 -5.72 9.48 -3.06
C SER A 143 -5.33 8.08 -2.65
N TYR A 144 -6.31 7.31 -2.14
CA TYR A 144 -6.10 5.98 -1.61
C TYR A 144 -7.24 5.05 -2.00
N ILE A 145 -6.89 3.78 -2.18
CA ILE A 145 -7.86 2.68 -2.25
C ILE A 145 -7.63 1.78 -1.04
N LYS A 146 -8.68 1.49 -0.29
CA LYS A 146 -8.70 0.48 0.76
C LYS A 146 -9.42 -0.75 0.24
N ALA A 147 -8.84 -1.93 0.36
CA ALA A 147 -9.49 -3.19 -0.01
C ALA A 147 -9.47 -4.15 1.17
N ALA A 148 -10.59 -4.82 1.47
CA ALA A 148 -10.67 -5.81 2.55
C ALA A 148 -11.84 -6.80 2.36
N PRO A 149 -11.60 -8.12 2.49
CA PRO A 149 -10.34 -8.82 2.23
C PRO A 149 -9.87 -8.62 0.78
N VAL A 150 -8.60 -8.93 0.51
CA VAL A 150 -7.99 -8.63 -0.79
C VAL A 150 -7.09 -9.76 -1.29
N LYS A 151 -7.14 -10.00 -2.60
CA LYS A 151 -6.18 -10.80 -3.36
C LYS A 151 -5.66 -9.98 -4.54
N VAL A 152 -4.35 -9.84 -4.66
CA VAL A 152 -3.65 -9.18 -5.76
C VAL A 152 -2.85 -10.23 -6.52
N ASN A 153 -3.01 -10.26 -7.84
CA ASN A 153 -2.28 -11.13 -8.74
C ASN A 153 -1.42 -10.28 -9.67
N LEU A 154 -0.13 -10.57 -9.72
CA LEU A 154 0.83 -9.90 -10.60
C LEU A 154 1.07 -10.78 -11.81
N PHE A 155 0.81 -10.26 -13.00
CA PHE A 155 0.95 -10.96 -14.27
C PHE A 155 2.05 -10.34 -15.13
N SER A 156 2.74 -11.18 -15.89
CA SER A 156 3.52 -10.79 -17.05
C SER A 156 2.84 -11.34 -18.28
N ARG A 157 2.27 -10.46 -19.13
CA ARG A 157 1.33 -10.87 -20.19
C ARG A 157 0.18 -11.67 -19.57
N ASP A 158 0.11 -12.98 -19.78
CA ASP A 158 -0.92 -13.86 -19.22
C ASP A 158 -0.37 -14.84 -18.16
N MET A 159 0.91 -14.71 -17.80
CA MET A 159 1.57 -15.60 -16.83
C MET A 159 1.53 -14.99 -15.42
N LEU A 160 0.95 -15.72 -14.47
CA LEU A 160 0.95 -15.34 -13.05
C LEU A 160 2.37 -15.44 -12.48
N LEU A 161 2.92 -14.31 -12.04
CA LEU A 161 4.22 -14.22 -11.38
C LEU A 161 4.09 -14.44 -9.88
N THR A 162 3.19 -13.70 -9.26
CA THR A 162 3.03 -13.66 -7.80
C THR A 162 1.57 -13.42 -7.45
N SER A 163 1.06 -14.16 -6.47
CA SER A 163 -0.24 -13.91 -5.87
C SER A 163 -0.06 -13.51 -4.42
N ILE A 164 -0.74 -12.45 -3.99
CA ILE A 164 -0.65 -11.86 -2.66
C ILE A 164 -2.07 -11.80 -2.11
N SER A 165 -2.31 -12.38 -0.94
CA SER A 165 -3.59 -12.26 -0.24
C SER A 165 -3.38 -11.74 1.17
N GLY A 166 -4.34 -11.00 1.70
CA GLY A 166 -4.32 -10.55 3.09
C GLY A 166 -5.68 -10.04 3.55
N SER A 167 -5.77 -9.73 4.84
CA SER A 167 -6.98 -9.21 5.46
C SER A 167 -7.34 -7.82 4.95
N SER A 168 -6.34 -7.01 4.62
CA SER A 168 -6.54 -5.69 4.03
C SER A 168 -5.36 -5.25 3.16
N ALA A 169 -5.62 -4.34 2.22
CA ALA A 169 -4.57 -3.59 1.53
C ALA A 169 -4.93 -2.10 1.40
N LEU A 170 -3.89 -1.27 1.39
CA LEU A 170 -3.93 0.15 1.11
C LEU A 170 -3.07 0.45 -0.12
N PHE A 171 -3.71 0.94 -1.18
CA PHE A 171 -3.07 1.39 -2.41
C PHE A 171 -2.88 2.90 -2.33
N ASN A 172 -1.64 3.37 -2.42
CA ASN A 172 -1.34 4.78 -2.42
C ASN A 172 -1.07 5.27 -3.85
N LEU A 173 -2.00 6.04 -4.39
CA LEU A 173 -1.95 6.50 -5.78
C LEU A 173 -0.98 7.67 -5.98
N ASN A 174 -0.38 8.21 -4.90
CA ASN A 174 0.54 9.34 -5.01
C ASN A 174 1.99 8.92 -5.27
N ASN A 175 2.36 7.72 -4.82
CA ASN A 175 3.72 7.19 -4.85
C ASN A 175 3.76 5.73 -5.30
N GLY A 176 2.61 5.14 -5.64
CA GLY A 176 2.49 3.82 -6.26
C GLY A 176 2.65 2.63 -5.31
N GLY A 177 2.93 2.82 -4.02
CA GLY A 177 3.14 1.70 -3.11
C GLY A 177 1.84 1.04 -2.68
N ILE A 178 1.91 -0.27 -2.42
CA ILE A 178 0.77 -1.08 -1.98
C ILE A 178 1.14 -1.79 -0.67
N GLY A 179 0.49 -1.40 0.42
CA GLY A 179 0.67 -2.04 1.72
C GLY A 179 -0.39 -3.12 1.95
N PHE A 180 0.01 -4.29 2.39
CA PHE A 180 -0.84 -5.42 2.78
C PHE A 180 -0.68 -5.68 4.27
N ASN A 181 -1.77 -5.94 4.97
CA ASN A 181 -1.76 -6.23 6.42
C ASN A 181 -2.73 -7.35 6.81
N GLY A 182 -2.33 -8.11 7.82
CA GLY A 182 -3.09 -9.17 8.49
C GLY A 182 -3.09 -10.48 7.70
N ASP A 183 -2.45 -11.51 8.23
CA ASP A 183 -2.33 -12.85 7.62
C ASP A 183 -1.92 -12.80 6.14
N VAL A 184 -0.90 -12.01 5.83
CA VAL A 184 -0.43 -11.83 4.46
C VAL A 184 0.25 -13.11 3.97
N ARG A 185 -0.26 -13.63 2.84
CA ARG A 185 0.29 -14.80 2.16
C ARG A 185 0.70 -14.42 0.74
N MET A 186 1.96 -14.63 0.40
CA MET A 186 2.51 -14.44 -0.94
C MET A 186 2.92 -15.77 -1.54
N VAL A 187 2.58 -16.01 -2.80
CA VAL A 187 2.92 -17.25 -3.51
C VAL A 187 3.53 -16.91 -4.86
N SER A 188 4.69 -17.47 -5.16
CA SER A 188 5.32 -17.43 -6.48
C SER A 188 5.92 -18.79 -6.83
N GLY A 189 5.34 -19.47 -7.82
CA GLY A 189 5.72 -20.84 -8.17
C GLY A 189 5.63 -21.79 -6.97
N SER A 190 6.76 -22.41 -6.59
CA SER A 190 6.86 -23.31 -5.44
C SER A 190 7.17 -22.60 -4.11
N ARG A 191 7.33 -21.27 -4.12
CA ARG A 191 7.70 -20.48 -2.94
C ARG A 191 6.48 -19.82 -2.34
N GLU A 192 6.42 -19.83 -1.01
CA GLU A 192 5.38 -19.18 -0.24
C GLU A 192 5.98 -18.39 0.93
N ILE A 193 5.53 -17.15 1.13
CA ILE A 193 5.83 -16.36 2.32
C ILE A 193 4.55 -16.07 3.08
N GLN A 194 4.58 -16.28 4.40
CA GLN A 194 3.55 -15.85 5.34
C GLN A 194 4.14 -14.76 6.25
N ALA A 195 3.44 -13.64 6.38
CA ALA A 195 3.87 -12.49 7.18
C ALA A 195 2.66 -11.68 7.68
N GLU A 196 2.88 -10.78 8.63
CA GLU A 196 1.84 -9.87 9.13
C GLU A 196 1.66 -8.64 8.22
N SER A 197 2.76 -8.12 7.66
CA SER A 197 2.77 -6.89 6.88
C SER A 197 3.78 -6.93 5.75
N VAL A 198 3.33 -6.54 4.56
CA VAL A 198 4.15 -6.49 3.33
C VAL A 198 3.88 -5.19 2.60
N ILE A 199 4.92 -4.57 2.06
CA ILE A 199 4.80 -3.45 1.12
C ILE A 199 5.33 -3.88 -0.23
N PHE A 200 4.54 -3.71 -1.27
CA PHE A 200 4.98 -3.85 -2.66
C PHE A 200 5.31 -2.48 -3.23
N PHE A 201 6.47 -2.38 -3.87
CA PHE A 201 6.94 -1.21 -4.60
C PHE A 201 6.95 -1.52 -6.11
N PRO A 202 5.88 -1.18 -6.86
CA PRO A 202 5.78 -1.51 -8.28
C PRO A 202 6.91 -0.94 -9.14
N GLY A 203 7.45 0.23 -8.78
CA GLY A 203 8.59 0.83 -9.48
C GLY A 203 9.92 0.09 -9.27
N GLU A 204 10.06 -0.65 -8.17
CA GLU A 204 11.26 -1.44 -7.85
C GLU A 204 11.07 -2.94 -8.12
N ASN A 205 9.85 -3.36 -8.50
CA ASN A 205 9.48 -4.77 -8.60
C ASN A 205 9.87 -5.59 -7.35
N ALA A 206 9.76 -4.97 -6.18
CA ALA A 206 10.26 -5.53 -4.93
C ALA A 206 9.21 -5.49 -3.82
N PHE A 207 9.29 -6.48 -2.95
CA PHE A 207 8.53 -6.54 -1.70
C PHE A 207 9.46 -6.24 -0.53
N GLU A 208 8.93 -5.50 0.44
CA GLU A 208 9.52 -5.31 1.76
C GLU A 208 8.58 -5.92 2.80
N ILE A 209 9.03 -6.99 3.45
CA ILE A 209 8.30 -7.66 4.53
C ILE A 209 8.75 -7.04 5.84
N ARG A 210 7.80 -6.45 6.57
CA ARG A 210 8.05 -5.79 7.86
C ARG A 210 7.69 -6.73 9.00
N GLY A 211 8.69 -7.12 9.77
CA GLY A 211 8.50 -7.99 10.94
C GLY A 211 8.76 -9.48 10.64
N PRO A 212 8.25 -10.38 11.50
CA PRO A 212 8.45 -11.81 11.37
C PRO A 212 7.82 -12.37 10.09
N TYR A 213 8.50 -13.33 9.48
CA TYR A 213 7.97 -14.07 8.34
C TYR A 213 8.36 -15.55 8.40
N ARG A 214 7.58 -16.36 7.70
CA ARG A 214 7.87 -17.75 7.39
C ARG A 214 7.94 -17.92 5.87
N LEU A 215 9.07 -18.36 5.36
CA LEU A 215 9.30 -18.66 3.95
C LEU A 215 9.38 -20.18 3.76
N ASN A 216 8.52 -20.72 2.92
CA ASN A 216 8.54 -22.10 2.45
C ASN A 216 9.08 -22.09 1.01
N SER A 217 10.33 -22.50 0.81
CA SER A 217 10.93 -22.53 -0.54
C SER A 217 10.71 -23.85 -1.28
N ARG A 218 10.59 -24.94 -0.52
CA ARG A 218 10.36 -26.32 -0.95
C ARG A 218 9.52 -27.05 0.12
N PRO A 219 8.89 -28.20 -0.19
CA PRO A 219 8.06 -28.94 0.77
C PRO A 219 8.77 -29.31 2.08
N ASP A 220 10.09 -29.41 2.04
CA ASP A 220 10.98 -29.79 3.13
C ASP A 220 11.82 -28.62 3.68
N MET A 221 11.70 -27.43 3.11
CA MET A 221 12.53 -26.28 3.45
C MET A 221 11.70 -25.07 3.87
N THR A 222 11.53 -24.96 5.20
CA THR A 222 10.95 -23.78 5.86
C THR A 222 12.04 -22.99 6.56
N SER A 223 12.11 -21.70 6.28
CA SER A 223 12.95 -20.74 7.00
C SER A 223 12.08 -19.68 7.67
N ASN A 224 12.46 -19.24 8.86
CA ASN A 224 11.81 -18.12 9.54
C ASN A 224 12.83 -16.96 9.63
N GLY A 225 12.34 -15.73 9.60
CA GLY A 225 13.19 -14.55 9.71
C GLY A 225 12.42 -13.32 10.17
N LYS A 226 13.12 -12.18 10.21
CA LYS A 226 12.53 -10.86 10.47
C LYS A 226 13.11 -9.86 9.50
N GLY A 227 12.25 -9.11 8.80
CA GLY A 227 12.69 -8.17 7.78
C GLY A 227 13.24 -8.90 6.55
N LEU A 228 12.60 -8.72 5.40
CA LEU A 228 13.08 -9.29 4.15
C LEU A 228 12.73 -8.37 3.00
N LYS A 229 13.72 -7.99 2.22
CA LYS A 229 13.50 -7.41 0.89
C LYS A 229 13.65 -8.53 -0.13
N CYS A 230 12.66 -8.72 -0.99
CA CYS A 230 12.68 -9.77 -2.01
C CYS A 230 12.10 -9.29 -3.34
N ASP A 231 12.42 -10.00 -4.41
CA ASP A 231 11.87 -9.74 -5.75
C ASP A 231 10.46 -10.35 -5.93
N LEU A 232 9.91 -10.20 -7.14
CA LEU A 232 8.63 -10.79 -7.55
C LEU A 232 8.57 -12.31 -7.36
N PHE A 233 9.72 -13.00 -7.44
CA PHE A 233 9.83 -14.45 -7.32
C PHE A 233 10.14 -14.90 -5.89
N LEU A 234 10.00 -13.99 -4.92
CA LEU A 234 10.27 -14.24 -3.50
C LEU A 234 11.72 -14.72 -3.27
N GLN A 235 12.67 -14.18 -4.04
CA GLN A 235 14.11 -14.34 -3.83
C GLN A 235 14.62 -13.17 -3.02
N ALA A 236 15.41 -13.47 -1.98
CA ALA A 236 16.01 -12.44 -1.15
C ALA A 236 16.91 -11.54 -2.00
N LEU A 237 16.64 -10.24 -1.97
CA LEU A 237 17.52 -9.24 -2.55
C LEU A 237 18.67 -9.04 -1.57
N GLN A 238 19.89 -9.41 -1.97
CA GLN A 238 21.05 -9.17 -1.12
C GLN A 238 21.19 -7.67 -0.91
N PRO A 239 21.44 -7.20 0.34
CA PRO A 239 21.86 -5.83 0.53
C PRO A 239 23.13 -5.62 -0.30
N GLY A 240 23.11 -4.66 -1.22
CA GLY A 240 24.26 -4.39 -2.08
C GLY A 240 25.52 -4.17 -1.22
N PRO A 241 26.72 -4.52 -1.71
CA PRO A 241 27.98 -4.53 -0.95
C PRO A 241 28.46 -3.16 -0.40
N GLY A 242 27.63 -2.12 -0.41
CA GLY A 242 27.91 -0.80 0.16
C GLY A 242 26.84 -0.28 1.14
N HIS A 243 25.76 -1.03 1.38
CA HIS A 243 24.77 -0.68 2.42
C HIS A 243 25.06 -1.45 3.70
N HIS A 244 26.16 -1.08 4.36
CA HIS A 244 26.26 -1.29 5.79
C HIS A 244 25.19 -0.39 6.41
N VAL A 245 24.02 -0.98 6.69
CA VAL A 245 22.88 -0.26 7.28
C VAL A 245 23.25 0.03 8.74
N ASP A 246 24.03 1.09 8.94
CA ASP A 246 24.01 1.83 10.20
C ASP A 246 22.55 2.26 10.41
N SER A 247 21.91 1.57 11.35
CA SER A 247 20.46 1.39 11.43
C SER A 247 19.69 2.64 11.91
N LEU A 248 20.14 3.85 11.57
CA LEU A 248 19.69 5.07 12.23
C LEU A 248 19.17 6.20 11.33
N GLU A 249 19.46 6.27 10.03
CA GLU A 249 19.11 7.49 9.25
C GLU A 249 18.12 7.33 8.09
N GLN A 250 17.82 6.12 7.61
CA GLN A 250 16.78 5.91 6.59
C GLN A 250 15.37 5.72 7.21
N LYS A 251 15.08 6.52 8.24
CA LYS A 251 13.87 6.39 9.06
C LYS A 251 12.78 7.37 8.65
N ASP A 252 13.10 8.53 8.08
CA ASP A 252 12.12 9.63 8.02
C ASP A 252 11.10 9.53 6.87
N ASP A 253 11.49 9.08 5.67
CA ASP A 253 10.52 8.97 4.56
C ASP A 253 9.64 7.71 4.68
N ASN A 254 10.18 6.60 5.20
CA ASN A 254 9.42 5.38 5.46
C ASN A 254 8.48 5.48 6.68
N VAL A 255 8.81 6.33 7.66
CA VAL A 255 7.91 6.66 8.79
C VAL A 255 6.72 7.50 8.33
N ARG A 256 6.85 8.29 7.26
CA ARG A 256 5.72 9.06 6.70
C ARG A 256 4.60 8.16 6.16
N TRP A 257 4.96 7.01 5.58
CA TRP A 257 4.01 5.99 5.15
C TRP A 257 3.25 5.38 6.32
N MET A 258 3.95 5.03 7.41
CA MET A 258 3.30 4.54 8.63
C MET A 258 2.30 5.58 9.18
N ARG A 259 2.67 6.86 9.18
CA ARG A 259 1.83 7.96 9.70
C ARG A 259 0.51 8.15 8.93
N GLN A 260 0.50 7.96 7.60
CA GLN A 260 -0.72 8.07 6.79
C GLN A 260 -1.64 6.86 6.92
N THR A 261 -1.08 5.65 7.06
CA THR A 261 -1.86 4.43 7.31
C THR A 261 -2.46 4.44 8.71
N THR A 262 -1.70 4.88 9.73
CA THR A 262 -2.16 5.01 11.13
C THR A 262 -3.29 6.04 11.26
N PHE A 263 -3.17 7.20 10.61
CA PHE A 263 -4.18 8.26 10.66
C PHE A 263 -5.54 7.85 10.06
N LEU A 264 -5.53 6.92 9.08
CA LEU A 264 -6.73 6.45 8.41
C LEU A 264 -7.52 5.39 9.21
N GLN A 265 -7.02 4.95 10.37
CA GLN A 265 -7.61 3.87 11.18
C GLN A 265 -8.08 4.34 12.58
N GLU A 266 -7.62 5.51 13.05
CA GLU A 266 -7.97 6.07 14.36
C GLU A 266 -9.43 6.57 14.46
N GLU A 267 -10.08 6.91 13.34
CA GLU A 267 -11.44 7.51 13.34
C GLU A 267 -12.62 6.53 13.47
N SER A 268 -12.42 5.21 13.38
CA SER A 268 -13.52 4.23 13.56
C SER A 268 -13.76 3.82 15.02
N ASN A 269 -12.93 4.27 15.97
CA ASN A 269 -13.00 3.87 17.38
C ASN A 269 -13.62 4.93 18.31
N LEU A 270 -14.35 5.92 17.77
CA LEU A 270 -15.19 6.77 18.61
C LEU A 270 -16.40 5.96 19.11
N PRO A 271 -16.66 5.91 20.43
CA PRO A 271 -17.88 5.28 20.94
C PRO A 271 -19.10 5.94 20.28
N PRO A 272 -20.18 5.19 20.00
CA PRO A 272 -21.41 5.76 19.47
C PRO A 272 -21.85 6.89 20.39
N LYS A 273 -22.03 8.10 19.83
CA LYS A 273 -22.58 9.21 20.60
C LYS A 273 -23.99 8.80 21.07
N PRO A 274 -24.33 9.05 22.35
CA PRO A 274 -25.68 8.80 22.86
C PRO A 274 -26.72 9.63 22.11
#